data_AF-A0A6B2CI04-F1
#
_entry.id   AF-A0A6B2CI04-F1
#
_cell.length_a   1.000
_cell.length_b   1.000
_cell.length_c   1.000
_cell.angle_alpha   90.00
_cell.angle_beta   90.00
_cell.angle_gamma   90.00
#
_symmetry.space_group_name_H-M   'P 1'
#
loop_
_entity.id
_entity.type
_entity.pdbx_description
1 polymer ?
#
loop_
_entity_poly.entity_id
_entity_poly.type
_entity_poly.pdbx_seq_one_letter_code
_entity_poly.pdbx_strand_id
1 'polypeptide(L)'
;MATSTLTLNLNKLPPIFASKLLNAFFARFLAGGGLEYDEANSTIKCVDCKEFKERLVNYVNSDELNNVLSRLFQPIDGFSSGVCLKGRGMAKVQDLIKSLINDRLRIEDIFEELGSTEIYQEGGEEGMGGITASIKWGRQIYGWIPGRLTPSIISSIDFMEGVRAWPQSILNVVEKHGRRKSVEIKAGVYKNVEVSCLVYTLVVLGYSSSVITRFGPDAYLFFIPMTLNRDLVVRFVGARSKLSELLRGININEVPEHLYHLLIASVVRVWGGAVELVWAESGGGRNFMVTRELVVDLLNYKPLVEALIVNDKEGLFTEFVVQVIRDYTSNDKDRVNRAKPFVDVLRGLLMVTLGIGSTEQALYDALLTLRMIKPEQIGDVGIYNWALSRLGRMIQGTYENVKYAIA
;
A
#
# COMPACT_ATOMS: atom_id res chain seq x y z
N MET A 1 -16.26 35.40 -9.40
CA MET A 1 -14.82 35.05 -9.49
C MET A 1 -14.76 33.58 -9.84
N ALA A 2 -14.01 33.18 -10.88
CA ALA A 2 -13.79 31.77 -11.13
C ALA A 2 -12.96 31.21 -9.97
N THR A 3 -13.60 30.49 -9.06
CA THR A 3 -12.92 29.73 -8.01
C THR A 3 -12.06 28.69 -8.73
N SER A 4 -10.74 28.91 -8.73
CA SER A 4 -9.80 27.91 -9.24
C SER A 4 -10.03 26.62 -8.46
N THR A 5 -10.43 25.56 -9.16
CA THR A 5 -10.59 24.24 -8.56
C THR A 5 -9.27 23.84 -7.89
N LEU A 6 -9.33 23.43 -6.62
CA LEU A 6 -8.14 22.99 -5.90
C LEU A 6 -7.64 21.69 -6.54
N THR A 7 -6.37 21.67 -6.96
CA THR A 7 -5.77 20.53 -7.64
C THR A 7 -4.42 20.16 -7.06
N LEU A 8 -4.14 18.87 -6.93
CA LEU A 8 -2.85 18.32 -6.54
C LEU A 8 -2.36 17.36 -7.62
N ASN A 9 -1.18 17.64 -8.20
CA ASN A 9 -0.52 16.72 -9.12
C ASN A 9 0.35 15.75 -8.31
N LEU A 10 -0.01 14.47 -8.32
CA LEU A 10 0.66 13.43 -7.53
C LEU A 10 2.10 13.18 -8.01
N ASN A 11 2.42 13.45 -9.28
CA ASN A 11 3.78 13.33 -9.82
C ASN A 11 4.73 14.40 -9.28
N LYS A 12 4.21 15.43 -8.60
CA LYS A 12 5.02 16.48 -7.95
C LYS A 12 5.32 16.20 -6.48
N LEU A 13 4.71 15.16 -5.90
CA LEU A 13 5.01 14.77 -4.53
C LEU A 13 6.44 14.22 -4.46
N PRO A 14 7.15 14.40 -3.34
CA PRO A 14 8.43 13.73 -3.15
C PRO A 14 8.22 12.22 -3.30
N PRO A 15 9.00 11.47 -4.10
CA PRO A 15 8.84 10.02 -4.25
C PRO A 15 9.35 9.23 -3.03
N ILE A 16 8.90 9.62 -1.83
CA ILE A 16 9.00 8.86 -0.58
C ILE A 16 7.93 7.78 -0.53
N PHE A 17 8.20 6.72 0.23
CA PHE A 17 7.17 5.75 0.62
C PHE A 17 5.94 6.44 1.25
N ALA A 18 6.16 7.47 2.08
CA ALA A 18 5.07 8.27 2.65
C ALA A 18 4.16 8.96 1.61
N SER A 19 4.64 9.21 0.38
CA SER A 19 3.81 9.72 -0.72
C SER A 19 3.02 8.61 -1.40
N LYS A 20 3.57 7.39 -1.49
CA LYS A 20 2.77 6.21 -1.88
C LYS A 20 1.61 6.00 -0.91
N LEU A 21 1.82 6.21 0.40
CA LEU A 21 0.75 6.15 1.41
C LEU A 21 -0.35 7.19 1.18
N LEU A 22 -0.05 8.33 0.55
CA LEU A 22 -1.07 9.32 0.21
C LEU A 22 -2.04 8.80 -0.86
N ASN A 23 -1.66 7.86 -1.73
CA ASN A 23 -2.62 7.20 -2.60
C ASN A 23 -3.67 6.43 -1.79
N ALA A 24 -3.26 5.74 -0.71
CA ALA A 24 -4.20 5.04 0.16
C ALA A 24 -5.12 6.01 0.92
N PHE A 25 -4.59 7.18 1.32
CA PHE A 25 -5.41 8.28 1.85
C PHE A 25 -6.45 8.73 0.81
N PHE A 26 -6.02 9.12 -0.39
CA PHE A 26 -6.93 9.62 -1.43
C PHE A 26 -7.93 8.57 -1.90
N ALA A 27 -7.52 7.30 -2.01
CA ALA A 27 -8.42 6.21 -2.37
C ALA A 27 -9.59 6.07 -1.38
N ARG A 28 -9.38 6.30 -0.07
CA ARG A 28 -10.50 6.29 0.88
C ARG A 28 -11.53 7.40 0.58
N PHE A 29 -11.08 8.59 0.20
CA PHE A 29 -11.96 9.75 0.05
C PHE A 29 -12.54 9.92 -1.36
N LEU A 30 -11.84 9.45 -2.39
CA LEU A 30 -12.34 9.37 -3.77
C LEU A 30 -13.54 8.42 -3.89
N ALA A 31 -13.54 7.31 -3.14
CA ALA A 31 -14.66 6.35 -3.13
C ALA A 31 -15.95 6.97 -2.59
N GLY A 32 -15.81 8.03 -1.80
CA GLY A 32 -16.89 8.66 -1.08
C GLY A 32 -17.60 9.75 -1.85
N GLY A 33 -16.85 10.65 -2.49
CA GLY A 33 -17.36 11.92 -2.99
C GLY A 33 -16.56 13.09 -2.42
N GLY A 34 -16.57 14.22 -3.13
CA GLY A 34 -15.80 15.43 -2.82
C GLY A 34 -14.44 15.56 -3.48
N LEU A 35 -13.83 14.44 -3.88
CA LEU A 35 -12.61 14.40 -4.70
C LEU A 35 -12.85 13.70 -6.03
N GLU A 36 -12.14 14.13 -7.07
CA GLU A 36 -12.03 13.44 -8.36
C GLU A 36 -10.58 13.18 -8.72
N TYR A 37 -10.32 12.10 -9.45
CA TYR A 37 -9.01 11.76 -9.98
C TYR A 37 -9.00 11.86 -11.50
N ASP A 38 -8.10 12.69 -12.02
CA ASP A 38 -7.77 12.82 -13.43
C ASP A 38 -6.57 11.91 -13.74
N GLU A 39 -6.86 10.74 -14.28
CA GLU A 39 -5.88 9.69 -14.56
C GLU A 39 -4.83 10.11 -15.59
N ALA A 40 -5.22 10.88 -16.62
CA ALA A 40 -4.30 11.32 -17.67
C ALA A 40 -3.19 12.24 -17.16
N ASN A 41 -3.50 13.02 -16.11
CA ASN A 41 -2.59 14.01 -15.53
C ASN A 41 -2.11 13.64 -14.12
N SER A 42 -2.46 12.45 -13.62
CA SER A 42 -2.25 12.04 -12.23
C SER A 42 -2.63 13.13 -11.21
N THR A 43 -3.80 13.75 -11.39
CA THR A 43 -4.19 14.94 -10.62
C THR A 43 -5.45 14.69 -9.80
N ILE A 44 -5.42 15.02 -8.51
CA ILE A 44 -6.59 15.04 -7.62
C ILE A 44 -7.23 16.41 -7.66
N LYS A 45 -8.55 16.48 -7.79
CA LYS A 45 -9.34 17.71 -7.81
C LYS A 45 -10.33 17.69 -6.65
N CYS A 46 -10.43 18.78 -5.89
CA CYS A 46 -11.52 18.97 -4.93
C CYS A 46 -12.76 19.48 -5.68
N VAL A 47 -13.77 18.63 -5.84
CA VAL A 47 -15.04 19.00 -6.52
C VAL A 47 -16.15 19.37 -5.54
N ASP A 48 -16.12 18.81 -4.33
CA ASP A 48 -16.95 19.24 -3.21
C ASP A 48 -16.11 19.21 -1.93
N CYS A 49 -15.56 20.37 -1.58
CA CYS A 49 -14.68 20.50 -0.43
C CYS A 49 -15.45 20.44 0.90
N LYS A 50 -16.76 20.69 0.90
CA LYS A 50 -17.58 20.52 2.10
C LYS A 50 -17.78 19.03 2.37
N GLU A 51 -18.17 18.26 1.36
CA GLU A 51 -18.32 16.81 1.48
C GLU A 51 -16.99 16.14 1.87
N PHE A 52 -15.88 16.52 1.22
CA PHE A 52 -14.57 15.99 1.56
C PHE A 52 -14.19 16.29 3.02
N LYS A 53 -14.42 17.52 3.49
CA LYS A 53 -14.16 17.90 4.89
C LYS A 53 -14.99 17.08 5.87
N GLU A 54 -16.30 16.95 5.64
CA GLU A 54 -17.20 16.19 6.51
C GLU A 54 -16.78 14.71 6.60
N ARG A 55 -16.43 14.09 5.48
CA ARG A 55 -15.94 12.69 5.46
C ARG A 55 -14.61 12.53 6.19
N LEU A 56 -13.68 13.48 6.02
CA LEU A 56 -12.40 13.48 6.70
C LEU A 56 -12.55 13.60 8.22
N VAL A 57 -13.41 14.52 8.68
CA VAL A 57 -13.77 14.68 10.10
C VAL A 57 -14.41 13.41 10.65
N ASN A 58 -15.35 12.79 9.91
CA ASN A 58 -15.99 11.54 10.33
C ASN A 58 -14.98 10.40 10.49
N TYR A 59 -14.03 10.27 9.55
CA TYR A 59 -12.98 9.26 9.64
C TYR A 59 -12.03 9.49 10.83
N VAL A 60 -11.61 10.74 11.07
CA VAL A 60 -10.75 11.09 12.20
C VAL A 60 -11.40 10.79 13.56
N ASN A 61 -12.72 10.87 13.63
CA ASN A 61 -13.47 10.57 14.85
C ASN A 61 -13.95 9.10 14.91
N SER A 62 -13.60 8.26 13.94
CA SER A 62 -14.04 6.86 13.87
C SER A 62 -13.24 5.93 14.80
N ASP A 63 -13.91 4.88 15.27
CA ASP A 63 -13.25 3.78 15.99
C ASP A 63 -12.29 2.99 15.09
N GLU A 64 -12.52 2.99 13.77
CA GLU A 64 -11.61 2.35 12.80
C GLU A 64 -10.20 2.93 12.94
N LEU A 65 -10.06 4.27 12.86
CA LEU A 65 -8.77 4.93 12.99
C LEU A 65 -8.14 4.68 14.36
N ASN A 66 -8.92 4.80 15.43
CA ASN A 66 -8.43 4.60 16.80
C ASN A 66 -7.87 3.19 17.00
N ASN A 67 -8.57 2.17 16.49
CA ASN A 67 -8.14 0.78 16.58
C ASN A 67 -6.84 0.53 15.81
N VAL A 68 -6.70 1.10 14.62
CA VAL A 68 -5.49 0.95 13.78
C VAL A 68 -4.29 1.63 14.44
N LEU A 69 -4.43 2.88 14.87
CA LEU A 69 -3.35 3.64 15.52
C LEU A 69 -2.89 2.97 16.83
N SER A 70 -3.80 2.35 17.59
CA SER A 70 -3.45 1.68 18.85
C SER A 70 -2.52 0.49 18.69
N ARG A 71 -2.52 -0.14 17.50
CA ARG A 71 -1.81 -1.40 17.24
C ARG A 71 -0.44 -1.18 16.56
N LEU A 72 -0.22 -0.01 15.99
CA LEU A 72 0.78 0.21 14.94
C LEU A 72 1.61 1.47 15.17
N PHE A 73 1.97 1.70 16.43
CA PHE A 73 2.52 2.97 16.89
C PHE A 73 3.96 3.24 16.41
N GLN A 74 4.83 2.23 16.30
CA GLN A 74 6.28 2.45 16.12
C GLN A 74 6.68 3.21 14.83
N PRO A 75 6.16 2.92 13.62
CA PRO A 75 6.65 3.55 12.38
C PRO A 75 6.23 5.02 12.24
N ILE A 76 5.13 5.38 12.91
CA ILE A 76 4.56 6.73 12.92
C ILE A 76 4.94 7.52 14.19
N ASP A 77 5.53 6.85 15.18
CA ASP A 77 6.06 7.45 16.39
C ASP A 77 7.44 8.06 16.13
N GLY A 78 7.46 9.32 15.71
CA GLY A 78 8.63 10.18 15.81
C GLY A 78 8.78 10.82 17.22
N PHE A 79 7.94 10.42 18.17
CA PHE A 79 7.67 11.15 19.41
C PHE A 79 8.28 10.47 20.65
N SER A 80 9.60 10.56 20.75
CA SER A 80 10.29 10.54 22.04
C SER A 80 11.31 11.68 22.10
N SER A 81 10.92 12.76 22.79
CA SER A 81 11.71 13.96 23.15
C SER A 81 11.87 15.06 22.07
N GLY A 82 10.96 16.04 22.04
CA GLY A 82 11.33 17.33 21.41
C GLY A 82 10.23 18.30 20.97
N VAL A 83 8.96 17.93 20.97
CA VAL A 83 7.87 18.92 20.91
C VAL A 83 7.27 19.03 22.31
N CYS A 84 7.16 20.25 22.82
CA CYS A 84 6.76 20.64 24.18
C CYS A 84 5.36 20.17 24.60
N LEU A 85 5.12 18.86 24.68
CA LEU A 85 3.91 18.24 25.19
C LEU A 85 4.34 17.06 26.08
N LYS A 86 4.06 17.13 27.39
CA LYS A 86 4.33 16.05 28.36
C LYS A 86 3.25 14.95 28.20
N GLY A 87 3.60 13.66 28.05
CA GLY A 87 2.62 12.54 27.95
C GLY A 87 3.04 11.34 27.08
N ARG A 88 2.25 10.23 27.09
CA ARG A 88 2.45 9.00 26.30
C ARG A 88 2.16 9.24 24.81
N GLY A 89 3.01 8.76 23.91
CA GLY A 89 3.07 9.20 22.50
C GLY A 89 1.82 8.98 21.62
N MET A 90 1.04 7.90 21.81
CA MET A 90 -0.15 7.62 20.99
C MET A 90 -1.26 8.66 21.17
N ALA A 91 -1.57 9.02 22.42
CA ALA A 91 -2.57 10.04 22.73
C ALA A 91 -2.23 11.37 22.04
N LYS A 92 -0.93 11.70 21.94
CA LYS A 92 -0.48 12.94 21.29
C LYS A 92 -0.67 12.94 19.78
N VAL A 93 -0.43 11.82 19.10
CA VAL A 93 -0.70 11.71 17.66
C VAL A 93 -2.20 11.89 17.41
N GLN A 94 -3.04 11.25 18.21
CA GLN A 94 -4.50 11.41 18.12
C GLN A 94 -4.94 12.85 18.41
N ASP A 95 -4.41 13.48 19.46
CA ASP A 95 -4.72 14.86 19.82
C ASP A 95 -4.31 15.85 18.72
N LEU A 96 -3.13 15.64 18.12
CA LEU A 96 -2.64 16.43 16.98
C LEU A 96 -3.60 16.30 15.79
N ILE A 97 -3.93 15.06 15.39
CA ILE A 97 -4.82 14.81 14.25
C ILE A 97 -6.18 15.46 14.50
N LYS A 98 -6.78 15.24 15.68
CA LYS A 98 -8.08 15.81 16.03
C LYS A 98 -8.02 17.34 16.03
N SER A 99 -7.01 17.94 16.66
CA SER A 99 -6.92 19.41 16.72
C SER A 99 -6.70 20.05 15.35
N LEU A 100 -5.88 19.44 14.49
CA LEU A 100 -5.67 19.94 13.14
C LEU A 100 -6.93 19.80 12.29
N ILE A 101 -7.50 18.60 12.23
CA ILE A 101 -8.57 18.26 11.30
C ILE A 101 -9.93 18.81 11.74
N ASN A 102 -10.28 18.69 13.03
CA ASN A 102 -11.58 19.14 13.52
C ASN A 102 -11.63 20.67 13.70
N ASP A 103 -10.58 21.28 14.24
CA ASP A 103 -10.67 22.67 14.72
C ASP A 103 -10.11 23.71 13.74
N ARG A 104 -9.09 23.34 12.94
CA ARG A 104 -8.26 24.32 12.23
C ARG A 104 -8.25 24.19 10.71
N LEU A 105 -8.57 23.01 10.18
CA LEU A 105 -8.35 22.67 8.79
C LEU A 105 -9.20 23.50 7.82
N ARG A 106 -8.52 24.13 6.86
CA ARG A 106 -9.12 24.55 5.59
C ARG A 106 -8.68 23.56 4.50
N ILE A 107 -9.57 23.25 3.55
CA ILE A 107 -9.28 22.19 2.57
C ILE A 107 -8.20 22.61 1.60
N GLU A 108 -8.14 23.89 1.27
CA GLU A 108 -7.10 24.55 0.49
C GLU A 108 -5.70 24.21 1.04
N ASP A 109 -5.57 24.22 2.37
CA ASP A 109 -4.30 23.98 3.06
C ASP A 109 -3.78 22.55 2.81
N ILE A 110 -4.64 21.55 2.58
CA ILE A 110 -4.21 20.19 2.21
C ILE A 110 -3.46 20.21 0.87
N PHE A 111 -4.04 20.87 -0.14
CA PHE A 111 -3.49 20.88 -1.49
C PHE A 111 -2.22 21.73 -1.55
N GLU A 112 -2.21 22.87 -0.84
CA GLU A 112 -1.04 23.74 -0.75
C GLU A 112 0.13 23.07 -0.02
N GLU A 113 -0.13 22.44 1.13
CA GLU A 113 0.91 21.79 1.94
C GLU A 113 1.48 20.57 1.22
N LEU A 114 0.64 19.67 0.70
CA LEU A 114 1.12 18.49 -0.03
C LEU A 114 1.90 18.87 -1.30
N GLY A 115 1.46 19.90 -2.03
CA GLY A 115 2.08 20.36 -3.26
C GLY A 115 3.36 21.19 -3.08
N SER A 116 3.77 21.48 -1.85
CA SER A 116 4.91 22.33 -1.54
C SER A 116 6.10 21.53 -1.05
N THR A 117 7.17 21.47 -1.85
CA THR A 117 8.44 20.85 -1.44
C THR A 117 9.59 21.79 -1.76
N GLU A 118 10.47 21.99 -0.78
CA GLU A 118 11.67 22.80 -0.92
C GLU A 118 12.90 21.96 -0.61
N ILE A 119 13.96 22.13 -1.39
CA ILE A 119 15.28 21.56 -1.11
C ILE A 119 16.22 22.71 -0.77
N TYR A 120 16.76 22.72 0.43
CA TYR A 120 17.73 23.73 0.84
C TYR A 120 19.06 23.07 1.19
N GLN A 121 20.14 23.78 0.84
CA GLN A 121 21.49 23.36 1.16
C GLN A 121 21.80 23.69 2.62
N GLU A 122 22.19 22.69 3.40
CA GLU A 122 22.85 22.92 4.68
C GLU A 122 24.30 23.27 4.38
N GLY A 123 24.77 24.43 4.85
CA GLY A 123 26.14 24.91 4.65
C GLY A 123 27.15 23.82 5.00
N GLY A 124 28.13 23.60 4.11
CA GLY A 124 29.16 22.60 4.34
C GLY A 124 30.06 23.01 5.51
N GLU A 125 30.33 22.09 6.43
CA GLU A 125 31.47 22.25 7.33
C GLU A 125 32.74 22.36 6.46
N GLU A 126 33.47 23.47 6.61
CA GLU A 126 34.76 23.68 5.96
C GLU A 126 35.69 22.49 6.31
N GLY A 127 35.90 21.58 5.36
CA GLY A 127 36.84 20.47 5.52
C GLY A 127 36.37 19.11 5.02
N MET A 128 35.07 18.87 4.86
CA MET A 128 34.55 17.66 4.19
C MET A 128 33.81 18.05 2.91
N GLY A 129 34.42 17.78 1.76
CA GLY A 129 33.96 18.19 0.43
C GLY A 129 32.68 17.51 -0.07
N GLY A 130 31.55 17.70 0.63
CA GLY A 130 30.22 17.26 0.21
C GLY A 130 29.17 18.34 0.45
N ILE A 131 28.29 18.59 -0.53
CA ILE A 131 27.10 19.42 -0.34
C ILE A 131 26.08 18.62 0.44
N THR A 132 25.68 19.09 1.63
CA THR A 132 24.55 18.51 2.38
C THR A 132 23.25 19.25 2.06
N ALA A 133 22.16 18.52 1.84
CA ALA A 133 20.85 19.10 1.55
C ALA A 133 19.75 18.50 2.43
N SER A 134 18.73 19.29 2.73
CA SER A 134 17.56 18.88 3.50
C SER A 134 16.27 19.20 2.73
N ILE A 135 15.27 18.34 2.87
CA ILE A 135 13.96 18.46 2.20
C ILE A 135 12.96 19.03 3.20
N LYS A 136 12.25 20.10 2.85
CA LYS A 136 11.04 20.54 3.57
C LYS A 136 9.81 20.18 2.77
N TRP A 137 8.90 19.42 3.37
CA TRP A 137 7.63 19.07 2.76
C TRP A 137 6.47 19.75 3.51
N GLY A 138 5.86 20.74 2.86
CA GLY A 138 4.83 21.62 3.43
C GLY A 138 5.18 23.12 3.37
N ARG A 139 4.26 23.95 3.87
CA ARG A 139 4.32 25.43 3.95
C ARG A 139 4.27 26.00 5.37
N GLN A 140 4.34 25.16 6.40
CA GLN A 140 4.30 25.56 7.82
C GLN A 140 2.99 26.20 8.28
N ILE A 141 1.87 26.04 7.58
CA ILE A 141 0.58 26.66 7.95
C ILE A 141 0.18 26.30 9.39
N TYR A 142 0.50 25.07 9.80
CA TYR A 142 0.20 24.53 11.13
C TYR A 142 1.44 24.14 11.95
N GLY A 143 2.61 24.65 11.58
CA GLY A 143 3.90 24.35 12.21
C GLY A 143 4.68 23.19 11.57
N TRP A 144 5.89 22.97 12.07
CA TRP A 144 6.85 21.98 11.59
C TRP A 144 7.11 20.88 12.60
N ILE A 145 7.39 19.69 12.08
CA ILE A 145 8.12 18.65 12.78
C ILE A 145 9.59 18.76 12.34
N PRO A 146 10.52 19.12 13.25
CA PRO A 146 11.95 19.18 12.95
C PRO A 146 12.47 17.84 12.44
N GLY A 147 13.47 17.85 11.56
CA GLY A 147 14.01 16.63 10.95
C GLY A 147 14.48 15.58 11.98
N ARG A 148 14.97 16.02 13.14
CA ARG A 148 15.35 15.11 14.25
C ARG A 148 14.20 14.36 14.90
N LEU A 149 12.99 14.85 14.73
CA LEU A 149 11.74 14.31 15.29
C LEU A 149 10.82 13.78 14.19
N THR A 150 11.25 13.86 12.93
CA THR A 150 10.47 13.35 11.80
C THR A 150 10.47 11.82 11.87
N PRO A 151 9.29 11.17 11.84
CA PRO A 151 9.20 9.72 11.95
C PRO A 151 9.94 9.01 10.81
N SER A 152 10.45 7.82 11.12
CA SER A 152 11.26 7.00 10.24
C SER A 152 10.59 6.66 8.91
N ILE A 153 9.26 6.52 8.89
CA ILE A 153 8.50 6.26 7.66
C ILE A 153 8.56 7.41 6.63
N ILE A 154 8.90 8.63 7.08
CA ILE A 154 9.06 9.82 6.24
C ILE A 154 10.55 10.08 5.96
N SER A 155 11.43 9.77 6.91
CA SER A 155 12.87 10.06 6.84
C SER A 155 13.75 8.80 6.73
N SER A 156 13.31 7.75 6.05
CA SER A 156 14.05 6.48 5.99
C SER A 156 15.35 6.58 5.19
N ILE A 157 16.34 5.77 5.56
CA ILE A 157 17.67 5.77 4.94
C ILE A 157 17.60 5.32 3.48
N ASP A 158 16.91 4.22 3.17
CA ASP A 158 16.77 3.72 1.78
C ASP A 158 16.11 4.75 0.86
N PHE A 159 15.20 5.56 1.42
CA PHE A 159 14.59 6.65 0.70
C PHE A 159 15.60 7.77 0.40
N MET A 160 16.42 8.18 1.38
CA MET A 160 17.43 9.22 1.17
C MET A 160 18.48 8.79 0.13
N GLU A 161 18.66 7.48 -0.07
CA GLU A 161 19.43 6.92 -1.19
C GLU A 161 18.65 6.93 -2.51
N GLY A 162 17.35 6.63 -2.51
CA GLY A 162 16.45 6.76 -3.66
C GLY A 162 16.27 8.19 -4.18
N VAL A 163 16.34 9.21 -3.32
CA VAL A 163 16.38 10.64 -3.72
C VAL A 163 17.56 10.94 -4.63
N ARG A 164 18.68 10.22 -4.48
CA ARG A 164 19.86 10.38 -5.34
C ARG A 164 19.56 10.02 -6.81
N ALA A 165 18.48 9.29 -7.07
CA ALA A 165 18.01 8.92 -8.41
C ALA A 165 16.96 9.89 -9.00
N TRP A 166 16.65 11.02 -8.33
CA TRP A 166 15.69 12.00 -8.88
C TRP A 166 16.14 12.59 -10.22
N PRO A 167 15.17 13.01 -11.06
CA PRO A 167 15.47 13.83 -12.23
C PRO A 167 16.27 15.07 -11.83
N GLN A 168 17.32 15.37 -12.61
CA GLN A 168 18.23 16.50 -12.37
C GLN A 168 17.51 17.86 -12.28
N SER A 169 16.32 17.99 -12.86
CA SER A 169 15.47 19.17 -12.77
C SER A 169 14.93 19.48 -11.38
N ILE A 170 14.95 18.51 -10.46
CA ILE A 170 14.40 18.63 -9.09
C ILE A 170 15.54 18.79 -8.05
N LEU A 171 16.75 18.30 -8.33
CA LEU A 171 17.90 18.20 -7.40
C LEU A 171 18.69 19.52 -7.18
N ASN A 172 18.03 20.68 -7.25
CA ASN A 172 18.57 22.05 -7.18
C ASN A 172 19.34 22.57 -8.41
N VAL A 173 18.77 23.64 -8.97
CA VAL A 173 19.32 24.56 -9.95
C VAL A 173 20.09 25.65 -9.19
N VAL A 174 21.39 25.81 -9.45
CA VAL A 174 22.13 27.01 -9.05
C VAL A 174 22.20 27.93 -10.27
N GLU A 175 21.44 29.03 -10.29
CA GLU A 175 21.75 30.13 -11.23
C GLU A 175 23.00 30.87 -10.73
N LYS A 176 24.17 30.53 -11.29
CA LYS A 176 25.34 31.41 -11.16
C LYS A 176 25.08 32.70 -11.91
N HIS A 177 25.08 33.83 -11.19
CA HIS A 177 25.12 35.15 -11.79
C HIS A 177 26.55 35.44 -12.29
N GLY A 178 26.77 35.18 -13.57
CA GLY A 178 27.98 35.50 -14.33
C GLY A 178 27.68 35.58 -15.84
N ARG A 179 28.58 36.18 -16.64
CA ARG A 179 28.35 36.56 -18.06
C ARG A 179 27.94 35.42 -19.02
N ARG A 180 27.98 34.15 -18.60
CA ARG A 180 27.36 33.01 -19.30
C ARG A 180 26.57 32.18 -18.29
N LYS A 181 25.26 32.05 -18.50
CA LYS A 181 24.40 31.14 -17.72
C LYS A 181 24.82 29.70 -18.01
N SER A 182 25.40 29.02 -17.03
CA SER A 182 25.60 27.57 -17.07
C SER A 182 25.03 26.96 -15.79
N VAL A 183 24.11 26.01 -15.94
CA VAL A 183 23.54 25.23 -14.83
C VAL A 183 24.53 24.12 -14.50
N GLU A 184 25.09 24.12 -13.29
CA GLU A 184 26.00 23.08 -12.80
C GLU A 184 25.26 22.27 -11.72
N ILE A 185 25.09 20.97 -11.94
CA ILE A 185 24.36 20.06 -11.05
C ILE A 185 25.37 19.43 -10.09
N LYS A 186 25.23 19.66 -8.79
CA LYS A 186 26.01 18.94 -7.77
C LYS A 186 25.10 17.96 -7.04
N ALA A 187 25.39 16.66 -7.18
CA ALA A 187 24.79 15.64 -6.34
C ALA A 187 25.13 15.94 -4.87
N GLY A 188 24.12 16.21 -4.05
CA GLY A 188 24.27 16.42 -2.61
C GLY A 188 23.99 15.15 -1.80
N VAL A 189 24.59 15.04 -0.62
CA VAL A 189 24.21 14.05 0.40
C VAL A 189 23.01 14.61 1.15
N TYR A 190 21.82 14.03 0.94
CA TYR A 190 20.63 14.42 1.68
C TYR A 190 20.73 13.94 3.13
N LYS A 191 20.54 14.84 4.10
CA LYS A 191 20.76 14.55 5.53
C LYS A 191 19.46 14.37 6.31
N ASN A 192 18.43 15.17 6.04
CA ASN A 192 17.16 15.14 6.77
C ASN A 192 15.94 15.50 5.91
N VAL A 193 14.76 15.07 6.36
CA VAL A 193 13.45 15.53 5.88
C VAL A 193 12.75 16.24 7.04
N GLU A 194 12.31 17.47 6.84
CA GLU A 194 11.40 18.19 7.72
C GLU A 194 10.00 18.16 7.11
N VAL A 195 8.98 17.95 7.93
CA VAL A 195 7.60 17.80 7.44
C VAL A 195 6.64 18.68 8.23
N SER A 196 5.69 19.31 7.56
CA SER A 196 4.69 20.10 8.26
C SER A 196 3.75 19.19 9.06
N CYS A 197 3.16 19.72 10.13
CA CYS A 197 2.25 18.95 10.97
C CYS A 197 1.04 18.40 10.18
N LEU A 198 0.56 19.12 9.17
CA LEU A 198 -0.54 18.67 8.32
C LEU A 198 -0.10 17.54 7.38
N VAL A 199 1.05 17.68 6.70
CA VAL A 199 1.57 16.62 5.85
C VAL A 199 1.80 15.34 6.65
N TYR A 200 2.42 15.44 7.84
CA TYR A 200 2.57 14.31 8.76
C TYR A 200 1.22 13.67 9.09
N THR A 201 0.23 14.47 9.45
CA THR A 201 -1.13 13.99 9.75
C THR A 201 -1.73 13.21 8.58
N LEU A 202 -1.62 13.74 7.35
CA LEU A 202 -2.15 13.09 6.15
C LEU A 202 -1.41 11.77 5.83
N VAL A 203 -0.10 11.73 6.03
CA VAL A 203 0.70 10.49 5.90
C VAL A 203 0.27 9.46 6.95
N VAL A 204 0.03 9.86 8.20
CA VAL A 204 -0.48 8.96 9.24
C VAL A 204 -1.86 8.41 8.87
N LEU A 205 -2.75 9.24 8.31
CA LEU A 205 -4.03 8.76 7.80
C LEU A 205 -3.83 7.79 6.64
N GLY A 206 -2.90 8.07 5.71
CA GLY A 206 -2.53 7.17 4.62
C GLY A 206 -1.99 5.82 5.11
N TYR A 207 -1.11 5.83 6.10
CA TYR A 207 -0.62 4.65 6.81
C TYR A 207 -1.78 3.82 7.37
N SER A 208 -2.70 4.45 8.10
CA SER A 208 -3.87 3.76 8.65
C SER A 208 -4.83 3.25 7.56
N SER A 209 -4.77 3.83 6.37
CA SER A 209 -5.56 3.42 5.21
C SER A 209 -5.05 2.15 4.55
N SER A 210 -3.73 1.99 4.51
CA SER A 210 -3.06 0.94 3.74
C SER A 210 -2.66 -0.28 4.56
N VAL A 211 -2.40 -0.13 5.86
CA VAL A 211 -1.84 -1.21 6.66
C VAL A 211 -2.77 -2.42 6.77
N ILE A 212 -2.25 -3.60 6.41
CA ILE A 212 -2.95 -4.89 6.52
C ILE A 212 -2.74 -5.45 7.91
N THR A 213 -1.49 -5.72 8.28
CA THR A 213 -1.15 -6.37 9.54
C THR A 213 0.28 -6.03 9.97
N ARG A 214 0.55 -6.18 11.25
CA ARG A 214 1.90 -6.28 11.83
C ARG A 214 2.21 -7.76 12.06
N PHE A 215 3.43 -8.17 11.76
CA PHE A 215 3.92 -9.53 11.95
C PHE A 215 5.27 -9.46 12.64
N GLY A 216 5.39 -10.13 13.79
CA GLY A 216 6.53 -9.91 14.69
C GLY A 216 6.52 -8.51 15.33
N PRO A 217 7.61 -8.16 16.06
CA PRO A 217 7.70 -6.90 16.76
C PRO A 217 7.79 -5.72 15.80
N ASP A 218 8.48 -5.81 14.68
CA ASP A 218 8.86 -4.62 13.93
C ASP A 218 8.51 -4.67 12.43
N ALA A 219 7.76 -5.67 11.96
CA ALA A 219 7.46 -5.82 10.54
C ALA A 219 5.98 -5.58 10.20
N TYR A 220 5.75 -4.92 9.07
CA TYR A 220 4.48 -4.36 8.65
C TYR A 220 4.19 -4.70 7.19
N LEU A 221 2.95 -5.05 6.89
CA LEU A 221 2.47 -5.28 5.53
C LEU A 221 1.45 -4.21 5.17
N PHE A 222 1.66 -3.55 4.03
CA PHE A 222 0.78 -2.52 3.50
C PHE A 222 0.14 -2.97 2.19
N PHE A 223 -1.07 -2.47 1.93
CA PHE A 223 -1.78 -2.56 0.67
C PHE A 223 -2.01 -1.16 0.14
N ILE A 224 -1.36 -0.84 -0.98
CA ILE A 224 -1.34 0.52 -1.54
C ILE A 224 -1.93 0.49 -2.95
N PRO A 225 -2.89 1.38 -3.29
CA PRO A 225 -3.33 1.53 -4.66
C PRO A 225 -2.28 2.33 -5.44
N MET A 226 -1.77 1.76 -6.52
CA MET A 226 -0.82 2.44 -7.42
C MET A 226 -1.56 3.37 -8.37
N THR A 227 -2.81 3.03 -8.70
CA THR A 227 -3.72 3.82 -9.51
C THR A 227 -4.95 4.21 -8.71
N LEU A 228 -5.49 5.41 -8.95
CA LEU A 228 -6.68 5.91 -8.25
C LEU A 228 -7.94 5.88 -9.12
N ASN A 229 -8.02 4.91 -10.04
CA ASN A 229 -9.21 4.72 -10.85
C ASN A 229 -10.43 4.38 -9.98
N ARG A 230 -11.62 4.71 -10.48
CA ARG A 230 -12.87 4.62 -9.71
C ARG A 230 -13.17 3.22 -9.20
N ASP A 231 -13.01 2.20 -10.05
CA ASP A 231 -13.42 0.83 -9.73
C ASP A 231 -12.57 0.20 -8.63
N LEU A 232 -11.25 0.45 -8.65
CA LEU A 232 -10.34 0.01 -7.60
C LEU A 232 -10.59 0.77 -6.30
N VAL A 233 -10.71 2.09 -6.39
CA VAL A 233 -10.90 3.00 -5.26
C VAL A 233 -12.14 2.63 -4.43
N VAL A 234 -13.27 2.35 -5.08
CA VAL A 234 -14.52 1.95 -4.40
C VAL A 234 -14.36 0.67 -3.57
N ARG A 235 -13.44 -0.23 -3.97
CA ARG A 235 -13.22 -1.51 -3.29
C ARG A 235 -12.04 -1.51 -2.35
N PHE A 236 -11.15 -0.52 -2.45
CA PHE A 236 -9.88 -0.48 -1.74
C PHE A 236 -10.01 -0.70 -0.23
N VAL A 237 -10.88 0.06 0.45
CA VAL A 237 -11.07 -0.02 1.91
C VAL A 237 -11.61 -1.40 2.33
N GLY A 238 -12.55 -1.96 1.56
CA GLY A 238 -13.11 -3.28 1.80
C GLY A 238 -12.08 -4.39 1.58
N ALA A 239 -11.33 -4.33 0.48
CA ALA A 239 -10.28 -5.26 0.15
C ALA A 239 -9.17 -5.27 1.21
N ARG A 240 -8.69 -4.08 1.63
CA ARG A 240 -7.69 -3.93 2.69
C ARG A 240 -8.17 -4.50 4.02
N SER A 241 -9.42 -4.23 4.41
CA SER A 241 -10.04 -4.81 5.62
C SER A 241 -10.09 -6.34 5.55
N LYS A 242 -10.53 -6.90 4.41
CA LYS A 242 -10.61 -8.35 4.22
C LYS A 242 -9.22 -8.99 4.23
N LEU A 243 -8.22 -8.39 3.58
CA LEU A 243 -6.83 -8.87 3.65
C LEU A 243 -6.29 -8.86 5.09
N SER A 244 -6.59 -7.81 5.87
CA SER A 244 -6.19 -7.70 7.28
C SER A 244 -6.75 -8.82 8.15
N GLU A 245 -7.98 -9.24 7.87
CA GLU A 245 -8.62 -10.37 8.54
C GLU A 245 -8.02 -11.71 8.10
N LEU A 246 -7.93 -11.94 6.78
CA LEU A 246 -7.52 -13.21 6.22
C LEU A 246 -6.06 -13.56 6.56
N LEU A 247 -5.17 -12.57 6.49
CA LEU A 247 -3.73 -12.72 6.73
C LEU A 247 -3.33 -12.61 8.21
N ARG A 248 -4.28 -12.44 9.12
CA ARG A 248 -4.00 -12.32 10.55
C ARG A 248 -3.34 -13.60 11.08
N GLY A 249 -2.18 -13.44 11.73
CA GLY A 249 -1.43 -14.55 12.34
C GLY A 249 -0.73 -15.48 11.34
N ILE A 250 -0.70 -15.13 10.05
CA ILE A 250 0.04 -15.86 9.02
C ILE A 250 1.50 -15.40 9.03
N ASN A 251 2.44 -16.34 8.83
CA ASN A 251 3.84 -16.00 8.57
C ASN A 251 3.99 -15.51 7.13
N ILE A 252 3.73 -14.22 6.92
CA ILE A 252 3.63 -13.64 5.58
C ILE A 252 4.94 -13.70 4.77
N ASN A 253 6.08 -13.91 5.42
CA ASN A 253 7.38 -14.02 4.76
C ASN A 253 7.57 -15.38 4.06
N GLU A 254 6.86 -16.43 4.51
CA GLU A 254 6.96 -17.78 3.94
C GLU A 254 5.95 -18.04 2.82
N VAL A 255 5.03 -17.12 2.61
CA VAL A 255 3.97 -17.27 1.60
C VAL A 255 4.57 -17.11 0.20
N PRO A 256 4.39 -18.11 -0.69
CA PRO A 256 4.79 -18.02 -2.08
C PRO A 256 4.10 -16.85 -2.79
N GLU A 257 4.86 -16.15 -3.64
CA GLU A 257 4.40 -14.92 -4.29
C GLU A 257 3.13 -15.11 -5.13
N HIS A 258 3.01 -16.23 -5.84
CA HIS A 258 1.84 -16.52 -6.67
C HIS A 258 0.53 -16.58 -5.88
N LEU A 259 0.60 -16.97 -4.59
CA LEU A 259 -0.57 -16.98 -3.73
C LEU A 259 -1.01 -15.56 -3.36
N TYR A 260 -0.09 -14.60 -3.22
CA TYR A 260 -0.45 -13.19 -3.03
C TYR A 260 -1.15 -12.62 -4.25
N HIS A 261 -0.66 -12.91 -5.46
CA HIS A 261 -1.31 -12.48 -6.69
C HIS A 261 -2.77 -12.96 -6.78
N LEU A 262 -3.00 -14.26 -6.55
CA LEU A 262 -4.34 -14.84 -6.58
C LEU A 262 -5.22 -14.32 -5.43
N LEU A 263 -4.66 -14.17 -4.23
CA LEU A 263 -5.39 -13.63 -3.07
C LEU A 263 -5.86 -12.21 -3.36
N ILE A 264 -4.97 -11.33 -3.80
CA ILE A 264 -5.29 -9.93 -4.13
C ILE A 264 -6.33 -9.87 -5.23
N ALA A 265 -6.12 -10.54 -6.37
CA ALA A 265 -7.08 -10.55 -7.47
C ALA A 265 -8.48 -11.01 -7.00
N SER A 266 -8.52 -12.06 -6.17
CA SER A 266 -9.78 -12.61 -5.64
C SER A 266 -10.48 -11.75 -4.61
N VAL A 267 -9.73 -10.95 -3.83
CA VAL A 267 -10.26 -10.05 -2.80
C VAL A 267 -10.71 -8.73 -3.41
N VAL A 268 -9.90 -8.14 -4.29
CA VAL A 268 -10.19 -6.84 -4.92
C VAL A 268 -11.36 -7.00 -5.92
N ARG A 269 -11.40 -8.09 -6.69
CA ARG A 269 -12.46 -8.39 -7.67
C ARG A 269 -12.71 -7.26 -8.69
N VAL A 270 -11.65 -6.60 -9.13
CA VAL A 270 -11.63 -5.73 -10.31
C VAL A 270 -10.35 -5.99 -11.10
N TRP A 271 -10.36 -5.69 -12.39
CA TRP A 271 -9.20 -5.79 -13.27
C TRP A 271 -8.65 -4.43 -13.72
N GLY A 272 -9.32 -3.33 -13.35
CA GLY A 272 -8.83 -2.00 -13.65
C GLY A 272 -7.81 -1.54 -12.62
N GLY A 273 -6.59 -1.22 -13.06
CA GLY A 273 -5.57 -0.56 -12.24
C GLY A 273 -4.56 -1.52 -11.60
N ALA A 274 -3.75 -0.99 -10.70
CA ALA A 274 -2.70 -1.75 -10.03
C ALA A 274 -2.64 -1.45 -8.53
N VAL A 275 -2.18 -2.45 -7.78
CA VAL A 275 -1.96 -2.37 -6.34
C VAL A 275 -0.56 -2.89 -6.01
N GLU A 276 -0.05 -2.46 -4.88
CA GLU A 276 1.26 -2.85 -4.38
C GLU A 276 1.12 -3.37 -2.95
N LEU A 277 1.68 -4.56 -2.69
CA LEU A 277 1.98 -5.00 -1.34
C LEU A 277 3.39 -4.57 -0.96
N VAL A 278 3.53 -3.97 0.21
CA VAL A 278 4.82 -3.50 0.71
C VAL A 278 5.09 -4.12 2.07
N TRP A 279 6.21 -4.82 2.19
CA TRP A 279 6.75 -5.28 3.46
C TRP A 279 7.76 -4.25 3.93
N ALA A 280 7.62 -3.83 5.18
CA ALA A 280 8.58 -2.93 5.79
C ALA A 280 8.92 -3.37 7.21
N GLU A 281 10.13 -3.08 7.62
CA GLU A 281 10.64 -3.31 8.97
C GLU A 281 10.96 -1.97 9.65
N SER A 282 10.78 -1.92 10.96
CA SER A 282 11.00 -0.76 11.82
C SER A 282 11.95 -1.12 12.95
N GLY A 283 13.27 -1.07 12.71
CA GLY A 283 14.33 -1.41 13.68
C GLY A 283 14.51 -0.42 14.83
N GLY A 284 13.47 0.32 15.23
CA GLY A 284 13.51 1.40 16.21
C GLY A 284 14.22 2.68 15.70
N GLY A 285 13.94 3.81 16.34
CA GLY A 285 14.53 5.10 15.96
C GLY A 285 14.20 5.50 14.51
N ARG A 286 15.21 5.89 13.71
CA ARG A 286 15.05 6.27 12.29
C ARG A 286 15.08 5.09 11.31
N ASN A 287 15.16 3.85 11.80
CA ASN A 287 15.38 2.68 10.95
C ASN A 287 14.05 2.10 10.48
N PHE A 288 13.39 2.76 9.53
CA PHE A 288 12.32 2.16 8.74
C PHE A 288 12.88 1.77 7.37
N MET A 289 12.62 0.55 6.92
CA MET A 289 13.15 0.01 5.67
C MET A 289 12.06 -0.75 4.93
N VAL A 290 11.91 -0.47 3.64
CA VAL A 290 11.09 -1.30 2.75
C VAL A 290 11.92 -2.49 2.34
N THR A 291 11.51 -3.69 2.75
CA THR A 291 12.28 -4.92 2.53
C THR A 291 11.84 -5.67 1.28
N ARG A 292 10.58 -5.52 0.89
CA ARG A 292 10.00 -6.17 -0.29
C ARG A 292 8.82 -5.35 -0.82
N GLU A 293 8.70 -5.30 -2.14
CA GLU A 293 7.54 -4.76 -2.84
C GLU A 293 7.02 -5.83 -3.81
N LEU A 294 5.70 -5.94 -3.93
CA LEU A 294 5.03 -6.80 -4.90
C LEU A 294 3.93 -6.01 -5.61
N VAL A 295 4.16 -5.73 -6.89
CA VAL A 295 3.16 -5.06 -7.74
C VAL A 295 2.25 -6.09 -8.37
N VAL A 296 0.94 -5.85 -8.26
CA VAL A 296 -0.10 -6.66 -8.89
C VAL A 296 -0.89 -5.76 -9.84
N ASP A 297 -0.56 -5.86 -11.12
CA ASP A 297 -1.32 -5.26 -12.22
C ASP A 297 -2.58 -6.10 -12.46
N LEU A 298 -3.73 -5.56 -12.04
CA LEU A 298 -5.01 -6.27 -12.02
C LEU A 298 -5.52 -6.56 -13.44
N LEU A 299 -5.02 -5.86 -14.46
CA LEU A 299 -5.45 -6.06 -15.84
C LEU A 299 -5.10 -7.47 -16.34
N ASN A 300 -3.95 -7.98 -15.90
CA ASN A 300 -3.48 -9.34 -16.23
C ASN A 300 -4.37 -10.43 -15.61
N TYR A 301 -5.20 -10.07 -14.62
CA TYR A 301 -6.09 -10.99 -13.92
C TYR A 301 -7.53 -10.90 -14.39
N LYS A 302 -7.82 -10.15 -15.46
CA LYS A 302 -9.17 -10.00 -16.00
C LYS A 302 -9.91 -11.33 -16.19
N PRO A 303 -9.33 -12.38 -16.83
CA PRO A 303 -10.03 -13.65 -17.00
C PRO A 303 -10.43 -14.31 -15.67
N LEU A 304 -9.54 -14.23 -14.67
CA LEU A 304 -9.79 -14.79 -13.33
C LEU A 304 -10.92 -14.04 -12.64
N VAL A 305 -10.84 -12.71 -12.64
CA VAL A 305 -11.82 -11.86 -11.96
C VAL A 305 -13.19 -12.01 -12.61
N GLU A 306 -13.29 -12.04 -13.94
CA GLU A 306 -14.56 -12.28 -14.64
C GLU A 306 -15.20 -13.61 -14.22
N ALA A 307 -14.41 -14.68 -14.22
CA ALA A 307 -14.88 -16.00 -13.80
C ALA A 307 -15.26 -16.06 -12.32
N LEU A 308 -14.53 -15.38 -11.42
CA LEU A 308 -14.87 -15.30 -10.00
C LEU A 308 -16.16 -14.51 -9.74
N ILE A 309 -16.39 -13.42 -10.46
CA ILE A 309 -17.63 -12.63 -10.34
C ILE A 309 -18.85 -13.45 -10.75
N VAL A 310 -18.72 -14.26 -11.81
CA VAL A 310 -19.82 -15.09 -12.32
C VAL A 310 -20.06 -16.32 -11.45
N ASN A 311 -19.00 -17.03 -11.06
CA ASN A 311 -19.09 -18.38 -10.51
C ASN A 311 -18.84 -18.48 -8.99
N ASP A 312 -18.22 -17.47 -8.37
CA ASP A 312 -17.84 -17.48 -6.96
C ASP A 312 -18.42 -16.29 -6.19
N LYS A 313 -19.74 -16.19 -6.17
CA LYS A 313 -20.44 -15.11 -5.45
C LYS A 313 -20.17 -15.13 -3.94
N GLU A 314 -19.97 -16.31 -3.37
CA GLU A 314 -19.75 -16.51 -1.93
C GLU A 314 -18.30 -16.30 -1.49
N GLY A 315 -17.34 -16.22 -2.42
CA GLY A 315 -15.93 -15.98 -2.09
C GLY A 315 -15.16 -17.23 -1.66
N LEU A 316 -15.63 -18.42 -2.03
CA LEU A 316 -15.02 -19.71 -1.70
C LEU A 316 -13.61 -19.84 -2.25
N PHE A 317 -13.33 -19.25 -3.42
CA PHE A 317 -11.98 -19.27 -3.97
C PHE A 317 -11.00 -18.49 -3.10
N THR A 318 -11.40 -17.31 -2.62
CA THR A 318 -10.60 -16.50 -1.70
C THR A 318 -10.33 -17.27 -0.40
N GLU A 319 -11.37 -17.87 0.20
CA GLU A 319 -11.22 -18.66 1.43
C GLU A 319 -10.30 -19.87 1.22
N PHE A 320 -10.38 -20.54 0.07
CA PHE A 320 -9.47 -21.62 -0.27
C PHE A 320 -8.02 -21.17 -0.36
N VAL A 321 -7.73 -20.10 -1.11
CA VAL A 321 -6.36 -19.57 -1.25
C VAL A 321 -5.80 -19.25 0.14
N VAL A 322 -6.61 -18.64 1.00
CA VAL A 322 -6.21 -18.33 2.38
C VAL A 322 -5.96 -19.58 3.21
N GLN A 323 -6.80 -20.62 3.08
CA GLN A 323 -6.59 -21.87 3.80
C GLN A 323 -5.30 -22.57 3.35
N VAL A 324 -5.01 -22.59 2.05
CA VAL A 324 -3.75 -23.12 1.52
C VAL A 324 -2.56 -22.32 2.06
N ILE A 325 -2.64 -20.99 2.08
CA ILE A 325 -1.62 -20.14 2.68
C ILE A 325 -1.40 -20.51 4.16
N ARG A 326 -2.47 -20.58 4.96
CA ARG A 326 -2.40 -20.89 6.40
C ARG A 326 -1.76 -22.23 6.69
N ASP A 327 -2.12 -23.26 5.93
CA ASP A 327 -1.60 -24.61 6.14
C ASP A 327 -0.19 -24.78 5.59
N TYR A 328 0.16 -24.07 4.51
CA TYR A 328 1.51 -24.05 3.96
C TYR A 328 2.52 -23.33 4.87
N THR A 329 2.11 -22.28 5.58
CA THR A 329 2.95 -21.56 6.55
C THR A 329 2.74 -22.06 7.99
N SER A 330 2.22 -23.28 8.16
CA SER A 330 1.97 -23.85 9.48
C SER A 330 3.22 -24.47 10.07
N ASN A 331 3.34 -24.47 11.41
CA ASN A 331 4.37 -25.23 12.12
C ASN A 331 4.11 -26.75 12.09
N ASP A 332 2.91 -27.18 11.69
CA ASP A 332 2.52 -28.59 11.56
C ASP A 332 2.95 -29.15 10.19
N LYS A 333 3.95 -30.04 10.19
CA LYS A 333 4.51 -30.64 8.97
C LYS A 333 3.48 -31.40 8.14
N ASP A 334 2.46 -31.99 8.77
CA ASP A 334 1.45 -32.74 8.04
C ASP A 334 0.51 -31.79 7.29
N ARG A 335 0.18 -30.65 7.89
CA ARG A 335 -0.56 -29.58 7.18
C ARG A 335 0.23 -29.05 5.99
N VAL A 336 1.51 -28.77 6.20
CA VAL A 336 2.39 -28.28 5.13
C VAL A 336 2.47 -29.29 3.99
N ASN A 337 2.66 -30.58 4.30
CA ASN A 337 2.73 -31.64 3.29
C ASN A 337 1.41 -31.81 2.52
N ARG A 338 0.26 -31.64 3.17
CA ARG A 338 -1.05 -31.62 2.51
C ARG A 338 -1.27 -30.39 1.64
N ALA A 339 -0.73 -29.23 2.03
CA ALA A 339 -0.90 -27.98 1.30
C ALA A 339 -0.04 -27.90 0.03
N LYS A 340 1.15 -28.51 0.01
CA LYS A 340 2.12 -28.44 -1.12
C LYS A 340 1.50 -28.69 -2.50
N PRO A 341 0.73 -29.78 -2.74
CA PRO A 341 0.13 -29.99 -4.05
C PRO A 341 -0.85 -28.89 -4.47
N PHE A 342 -1.58 -28.31 -3.50
CA PHE A 342 -2.51 -27.21 -3.79
C PHE A 342 -1.78 -25.91 -4.09
N VAL A 343 -0.60 -25.68 -3.49
CA VAL A 343 0.28 -24.56 -3.88
C VAL A 343 0.69 -24.69 -5.34
N ASP A 344 1.00 -25.89 -5.81
CA ASP A 344 1.35 -26.16 -7.22
C ASP A 344 0.16 -25.99 -8.16
N VAL A 345 -1.03 -26.45 -7.78
CA VAL A 345 -2.27 -26.20 -8.54
C VAL A 345 -2.53 -24.70 -8.68
N LEU A 346 -2.45 -23.95 -7.58
CA LEU A 346 -2.66 -22.50 -7.60
C LEU A 346 -1.58 -21.80 -8.43
N ARG A 347 -0.34 -22.28 -8.40
CA ARG A 347 0.71 -21.80 -9.32
C ARG A 347 0.34 -22.04 -10.78
N GLY A 348 -0.16 -23.23 -11.11
CA GLY A 348 -0.66 -23.56 -12.45
C GLY A 348 -1.81 -22.66 -12.89
N LEU A 349 -2.78 -22.43 -12.01
CA LEU A 349 -3.91 -21.53 -12.26
C LEU A 349 -3.46 -20.09 -12.52
N LEU A 350 -2.47 -19.61 -11.76
CA LEU A 350 -1.85 -18.31 -12.01
C LEU A 350 -1.23 -18.26 -13.40
N MET A 351 -0.41 -19.24 -13.76
CA MET A 351 0.27 -19.27 -15.06
C MET A 351 -0.72 -19.29 -16.24
N VAL A 352 -1.80 -20.06 -16.12
CA VAL A 352 -2.89 -20.10 -17.11
C VAL A 352 -3.59 -18.74 -17.19
N THR A 353 -3.89 -18.11 -16.05
CA THR A 353 -4.52 -16.77 -16.01
C THR A 353 -3.66 -15.73 -16.74
N LEU A 354 -2.34 -15.81 -16.57
CA LEU A 354 -1.38 -14.91 -17.20
C LEU A 354 -1.05 -15.27 -18.66
N GLY A 355 -1.60 -16.37 -19.20
CA GLY A 355 -1.32 -16.83 -20.56
C GLY A 355 0.12 -17.31 -20.78
N ILE A 356 0.80 -17.76 -19.71
CA ILE A 356 2.21 -18.15 -19.77
C ILE A 356 2.33 -19.65 -20.09
N GLY A 357 2.85 -19.96 -21.28
CA GLY A 357 3.23 -21.32 -21.72
C GLY A 357 2.06 -22.27 -22.03
N SER A 358 2.39 -23.53 -22.35
CA SER A 358 1.41 -24.64 -22.51
C SER A 358 0.99 -25.21 -21.14
N THR A 359 0.62 -24.33 -20.21
CA THR A 359 0.43 -24.65 -18.78
C THR A 359 -0.96 -25.21 -18.45
N GLU A 360 -1.87 -25.22 -19.42
CA GLU A 360 -3.18 -25.89 -19.31
C GLU A 360 -3.02 -27.39 -19.03
N GLN A 361 -2.05 -28.05 -19.68
CA GLN A 361 -1.75 -29.46 -19.44
C GLN A 361 -1.15 -29.68 -18.05
N ALA A 362 -0.28 -28.78 -17.57
CA ALA A 362 0.30 -28.89 -16.23
C ALA A 362 -0.76 -28.68 -15.13
N LEU A 363 -1.70 -27.75 -15.32
CA LEU A 363 -2.85 -27.56 -14.45
C LEU A 363 -3.76 -28.80 -14.48
N TYR A 364 -4.02 -29.35 -15.67
CA TYR A 364 -4.76 -30.59 -15.84
C TYR A 364 -4.12 -31.76 -15.11
N ASP A 365 -2.83 -32.01 -15.30
CA ASP A 365 -2.10 -33.12 -14.67
C ASP A 365 -2.08 -32.96 -13.14
N ALA A 366 -1.97 -31.73 -12.62
CA ALA A 366 -2.05 -31.46 -11.18
C ALA A 366 -3.46 -31.73 -10.62
N LEU A 367 -4.51 -31.29 -11.32
CA LEU A 367 -5.90 -31.55 -10.95
C LEU A 367 -6.25 -33.05 -11.01
N LEU A 368 -5.72 -33.79 -12.00
CA LEU A 368 -5.84 -35.25 -12.10
C LEU A 368 -5.12 -35.95 -10.94
N THR A 369 -3.90 -35.52 -10.62
CA THR A 369 -3.10 -36.10 -9.53
C THR A 369 -3.81 -35.98 -8.19
N LEU A 370 -4.49 -34.85 -7.97
CA LEU A 370 -5.30 -34.62 -6.77
C LEU A 370 -6.69 -35.27 -6.84
N ARG A 371 -6.98 -36.04 -7.90
CA ARG A 371 -8.27 -36.69 -8.18
C ARG A 371 -9.44 -35.70 -8.17
N MET A 372 -9.17 -34.44 -8.51
CA MET A 372 -10.17 -33.38 -8.59
C MET A 372 -10.91 -33.44 -9.93
N ILE A 373 -10.31 -34.04 -10.95
CA ILE A 373 -10.94 -34.36 -12.24
C ILE A 373 -10.91 -35.85 -12.53
N LYS A 374 -11.91 -36.31 -13.29
CA LYS A 374 -11.84 -37.60 -14.01
C LYS A 374 -11.35 -37.36 -15.44
N PRO A 375 -10.61 -38.31 -16.05
CA PRO A 375 -10.12 -38.19 -17.42
C PRO A 375 -11.21 -37.86 -18.46
N GLU A 376 -12.45 -38.31 -18.24
CA GLU A 376 -13.57 -38.10 -19.17
C GLU A 376 -14.26 -36.72 -19.04
N GLN A 377 -13.91 -35.91 -18.04
CA GLN A 377 -14.66 -34.68 -17.71
C GLN A 377 -14.26 -33.44 -18.53
N ILE A 378 -13.26 -33.54 -19.41
CA ILE A 378 -12.69 -32.39 -20.12
C ILE A 378 -12.66 -32.71 -21.62
N GLY A 379 -13.79 -32.45 -22.28
CA GLY A 379 -13.85 -32.36 -23.73
C GLY A 379 -13.59 -30.91 -24.15
N ASP A 380 -12.42 -30.67 -24.74
CA ASP A 380 -11.95 -29.56 -25.61
C ASP A 380 -12.33 -28.09 -25.34
N VAL A 381 -13.09 -27.74 -24.31
CA VAL A 381 -13.44 -26.35 -23.99
C VAL A 381 -13.31 -26.08 -22.50
N GLY A 382 -12.20 -25.42 -22.14
CA GLY A 382 -12.11 -24.56 -20.97
C GLY A 382 -11.84 -25.26 -19.64
N ILE A 383 -10.69 -25.93 -19.51
CA ILE A 383 -10.14 -26.39 -18.21
C ILE A 383 -10.17 -25.25 -17.18
N TYR A 384 -9.95 -24.01 -17.61
CA TYR A 384 -10.01 -22.81 -16.79
C TYR A 384 -11.41 -22.51 -16.21
N ASN A 385 -12.43 -22.45 -17.06
CA ASN A 385 -13.82 -22.21 -16.65
C ASN A 385 -14.39 -23.39 -15.86
N TRP A 386 -14.00 -24.61 -16.25
CA TRP A 386 -14.29 -25.82 -15.48
C TRP A 386 -13.65 -25.73 -14.10
N ALA A 387 -12.35 -25.42 -14.00
CA ALA A 387 -11.63 -25.32 -12.75
C ALA A 387 -12.25 -24.27 -11.86
N LEU A 388 -12.50 -23.05 -12.33
CA LEU A 388 -13.09 -21.99 -11.51
C LEU A 388 -14.53 -22.28 -11.07
N SER A 389 -15.37 -22.92 -11.91
CA SER A 389 -16.76 -23.26 -11.53
C SER A 389 -16.88 -24.47 -10.59
N ARG A 390 -15.88 -25.36 -10.55
CA ARG A 390 -15.88 -26.59 -9.74
C ARG A 390 -14.90 -26.58 -8.57
N LEU A 391 -13.86 -25.74 -8.60
CA LEU A 391 -12.85 -25.59 -7.54
C LEU A 391 -13.53 -25.40 -6.18
N GLY A 392 -14.46 -24.44 -6.05
CA GLY A 392 -15.14 -24.18 -4.77
C GLY A 392 -15.86 -25.41 -4.18
N ARG A 393 -16.64 -26.14 -5.00
CA ARG A 393 -17.38 -27.34 -4.57
C ARG A 393 -16.48 -28.55 -4.32
N MET A 394 -15.42 -28.72 -5.11
CA MET A 394 -14.48 -29.84 -4.98
C MET A 394 -13.51 -29.64 -3.82
N ILE A 395 -13.09 -28.40 -3.56
CA ILE A 395 -12.21 -28.05 -2.45
C ILE A 395 -12.91 -28.29 -1.13
N GLN A 396 -14.16 -27.85 -0.98
CA GLN A 396 -14.92 -28.09 0.24
C GLN A 396 -15.05 -29.60 0.53
N GLY A 397 -15.38 -30.40 -0.49
CA GLY A 397 -15.44 -31.86 -0.36
C GLY A 397 -14.09 -32.52 -0.05
N THR A 398 -13.00 -32.10 -0.70
CA THR A 398 -11.67 -32.70 -0.47
C THR A 398 -11.07 -32.28 0.86
N TYR A 399 -11.21 -31.02 1.28
CA TYR A 399 -10.68 -30.53 2.56
C TYR A 399 -11.47 -31.07 3.75
N GLU A 400 -12.80 -31.13 3.64
CA GLU A 400 -13.63 -31.77 4.67
C GLU A 400 -13.29 -33.26 4.78
N ASN A 401 -13.23 -34.00 3.67
CA ASN A 401 -12.93 -35.44 3.70
C ASN A 401 -11.52 -35.76 4.23
N VAL A 402 -10.52 -34.93 3.93
CA VAL A 402 -9.15 -35.13 4.45
C VAL A 402 -9.03 -34.69 5.92
N LYS A 403 -9.79 -33.67 6.35
CA LYS A 403 -9.88 -33.24 7.76
C LYS A 403 -10.54 -34.30 8.65
N TYR A 404 -11.53 -35.03 8.13
CA TYR A 404 -12.22 -36.10 8.86
C TYR A 404 -11.57 -37.48 8.75
N ALA A 405 -10.62 -37.69 7.82
CA ALA A 405 -9.90 -38.96 7.70
C ALA A 405 -8.81 -39.18 8.78
N ILE A 406 -8.56 -38.19 9.64
CA ILE A 406 -7.54 -38.22 10.72
C ILE A 406 -8.13 -37.73 12.06
N ALA A 407 -9.46 -37.72 12.20
CA ALA A 407 -10.13 -37.47 13.48
C ALA A 407 -10.31 -38.78 14.25
#